data_AF-A0A0F8X1S2-F1
#
_entry.id   AF-A0A0F8X1S2-F1
#
_cell.length_a   1.000
_cell.length_b   1.000
_cell.length_c   1.000
_cell.angle_alpha   90.00
_cell.angle_beta   90.00
_cell.angle_gamma   90.00
#
_symmetry.space_group_name_H-M   'P 1'
#
loop_
_entity.id
_entity.type
_entity.pdbx_description
1 polymer ?
#
loop_
_entity_poly.entity_id
_entity_poly.type
_entity_poly.pdbx_seq_one_letter_code
_entity_poly.pdbx_strand_id
1 'polypeptide(L)'
;MSRLYLPIGAQSNPYPNPQTERESLLARLWKTRTLLPGARTMEIQALRDYTVAQEEKIRQGYYGNPNPEPPKPIDPDKHRQDIGALKEYLAYRRRKEKAAGLRP
;
A
#
# COMPACT_ATOMS: atom_id res chain seq x y z
N MET A 1 4.01 -10.21 -1.87
CA MET A 1 2.93 -10.03 -2.87
C MET A 1 2.52 -8.56 -2.88
N SER A 2 2.81 -7.85 -3.95
CA SER A 2 2.50 -6.41 -4.09
C SER A 2 1.01 -6.23 -4.36
N ARG A 3 0.31 -5.45 -3.53
CA ARG A 3 -1.11 -5.13 -3.71
C ARG A 3 -1.23 -3.88 -4.60
N LEU A 4 -1.88 -4.01 -5.74
CA LEU A 4 -2.29 -2.86 -6.56
C LEU A 4 -3.58 -2.31 -5.95
N TYR A 5 -3.50 -1.10 -5.39
CA TYR A 5 -4.66 -0.38 -4.92
C TYR A 5 -5.48 0.08 -6.12
N LEU A 6 -6.76 -0.29 -6.14
CA LEU A 6 -7.69 0.17 -7.16
C LEU A 6 -7.84 1.70 -7.08
N PRO A 7 -7.99 2.41 -8.22
CA PRO A 7 -8.16 3.85 -8.25
C PRO A 7 -9.36 4.29 -7.39
N ILE A 8 -9.23 5.45 -6.75
CA ILE A 8 -10.21 5.99 -5.81
C ILE A 8 -11.15 6.95 -6.57
N GLY A 9 -12.44 6.63 -6.63
CA GLY A 9 -13.46 7.51 -7.18
C GLY A 9 -14.86 6.90 -7.14
N ALA A 10 -15.91 7.73 -6.99
CA ALA A 10 -17.30 7.25 -6.96
C ALA A 10 -17.72 6.46 -8.21
N GLN A 11 -17.08 6.76 -9.35
CA GLN A 11 -17.32 6.09 -10.64
C GLN A 11 -16.45 4.84 -10.87
N SER A 12 -15.51 4.54 -9.96
CA SER A 12 -14.59 3.41 -10.12
C SER A 12 -15.11 2.11 -9.51
N ASN A 13 -16.25 2.14 -8.81
CA ASN A 13 -16.94 0.93 -8.37
C ASN A 13 -17.56 0.24 -9.61
N PRO A 14 -17.11 -0.98 -9.98
CA PRO A 14 -17.64 -1.68 -11.14
C PRO A 14 -19.12 -2.09 -10.98
N TYR A 15 -19.62 -2.18 -9.74
CA TYR A 15 -20.99 -2.59 -9.44
C TYR A 15 -21.60 -1.68 -8.35
N PRO A 16 -22.07 -0.47 -8.73
CA PRO A 16 -22.70 0.46 -7.79
C PRO A 16 -24.05 -0.07 -7.27
N ASN A 17 -24.83 -0.70 -8.15
CA ASN A 17 -26.12 -1.32 -7.84
C ASN A 17 -26.06 -2.80 -8.23
N PRO A 18 -25.51 -3.69 -7.37
CA PRO A 18 -25.39 -5.11 -7.69
C PRO A 18 -26.76 -5.76 -7.81
N GLN A 19 -27.01 -6.44 -8.92
CA GLN A 19 -28.25 -7.17 -9.21
C GLN A 19 -28.11 -8.66 -8.90
N THR A 20 -26.89 -9.18 -9.02
CA THR A 20 -26.58 -10.58 -8.76
C THR A 20 -25.74 -10.74 -7.51
N GLU A 21 -25.79 -11.94 -6.92
CA GLU A 21 -24.98 -12.25 -5.74
C GLU A 21 -23.48 -12.10 -6.02
N ARG A 22 -23.03 -12.53 -7.20
CA ARG A 22 -21.65 -12.36 -7.66
C ARG A 22 -21.26 -10.89 -7.70
N GLU A 23 -22.10 -10.02 -8.26
CA GLU A 23 -21.85 -8.58 -8.30
C GLU A 23 -21.76 -7.98 -6.91
N SER A 24 -22.61 -8.44 -5.97
CA SER A 24 -22.56 -8.00 -4.57
C SER A 24 -21.22 -8.36 -3.92
N LEU A 25 -20.72 -9.58 -4.14
CA LEU A 25 -19.41 -10.02 -3.63
C LEU A 25 -18.25 -9.23 -4.27
N LEU A 26 -18.30 -9.00 -5.58
CA LEU A 26 -17.31 -8.19 -6.28
C LEU A 26 -17.31 -6.73 -5.82
N ALA A 27 -18.48 -6.15 -5.56
CA ALA A 27 -18.61 -4.82 -4.97
C ALA A 27 -17.99 -4.74 -3.57
N ARG A 28 -18.14 -5.79 -2.75
CA ARG A 28 -17.49 -5.88 -1.43
C ARG A 28 -15.97 -6.01 -1.54
N LEU A 29 -15.45 -6.81 -2.48
CA LEU A 29 -14.00 -6.86 -2.75
C LEU A 29 -13.46 -5.50 -3.21
N TRP A 30 -14.23 -4.78 -4.01
CA TRP A 30 -13.87 -3.43 -4.43
C TRP A 30 -13.82 -2.46 -3.23
N LYS A 31 -14.82 -2.51 -2.33
CA LYS A 31 -14.82 -1.71 -1.08
C LYS A 31 -13.61 -2.00 -0.19
N THR A 32 -13.19 -3.26 -0.13
CA THR A 32 -11.99 -3.68 0.60
C THR A 32 -10.69 -3.40 -0.15
N ARG A 33 -10.75 -2.75 -1.33
CA ARG A 33 -9.62 -2.41 -2.20
C ARG A 33 -8.76 -3.62 -2.55
N THR A 34 -9.40 -4.78 -2.68
CA THR A 34 -8.72 -6.03 -3.00
C THR A 34 -8.91 -6.34 -4.46
N LEU A 35 -7.82 -6.30 -5.23
CA LEU A 35 -7.79 -6.84 -6.58
C LEU A 35 -7.60 -8.37 -6.50
N LEU A 36 -8.62 -9.12 -6.91
CA LEU A 36 -8.54 -10.57 -7.06
C LEU A 36 -8.59 -10.90 -8.56
N PRO A 37 -7.47 -11.33 -9.19
CA PRO A 37 -7.47 -11.71 -10.59
C PRO A 37 -8.41 -12.92 -10.81
N GLY A 38 -9.21 -12.88 -11.88
CA GLY A 38 -10.17 -13.95 -12.18
C GLY A 38 -11.43 -13.97 -11.31
N ALA A 39 -11.65 -13.00 -10.42
CA ALA A 39 -12.83 -12.96 -9.55
C ALA A 39 -14.17 -12.97 -10.32
N ARG A 40 -14.18 -12.47 -11.57
CA ARG A 40 -15.37 -12.48 -12.43
C ARG A 40 -15.81 -13.87 -12.86
N THR A 41 -14.89 -14.83 -12.99
CA THR A 41 -15.15 -16.19 -13.47
C THR A 41 -15.03 -17.25 -12.39
N MET A 42 -14.57 -16.87 -11.19
CA MET A 42 -14.44 -17.75 -10.03
C MET A 42 -15.78 -18.34 -9.58
N GLU A 43 -15.76 -19.50 -8.94
CA GLU A 43 -16.95 -20.09 -8.32
C GLU A 43 -17.49 -19.19 -7.20
N ILE A 44 -18.81 -19.12 -7.04
CA ILE A 44 -19.46 -18.22 -6.06
C ILE A 44 -19.03 -18.56 -4.63
N GLN A 45 -18.94 -19.84 -4.30
CA GLN A 45 -18.56 -20.28 -2.96
C GLN A 45 -17.12 -19.85 -2.62
N ALA A 46 -16.17 -20.10 -3.52
CA ALA A 46 -14.79 -19.64 -3.36
C ALA A 46 -14.69 -18.10 -3.26
N LEU A 47 -15.51 -17.38 -4.04
CA LEU A 47 -15.56 -15.92 -3.98
C LEU A 47 -16.06 -15.43 -2.61
N ARG A 48 -17.09 -16.08 -2.04
CA ARG A 48 -17.61 -15.80 -0.69
C ARG A 48 -16.53 -15.98 0.37
N ASP A 49 -15.87 -17.13 0.38
CA ASP A 49 -14.85 -17.46 1.37
C ASP A 49 -13.71 -16.43 1.32
N TYR A 50 -13.31 -16.04 0.11
CA TYR A 50 -12.28 -15.03 -0.07
C TYR A 50 -12.73 -13.64 0.41
N THR A 51 -13.96 -13.21 0.12
CA THR A 51 -14.51 -11.95 0.65
C THR A 51 -14.49 -11.93 2.17
N VAL A 52 -14.97 -12.99 2.82
CA VAL A 52 -15.05 -13.08 4.28
C VAL A 52 -13.64 -13.00 4.88
N ALA A 53 -12.69 -13.78 4.35
CA ALA A 53 -11.32 -13.76 4.81
C ALA A 53 -10.66 -12.37 4.67
N GLN A 54 -10.99 -11.60 3.63
CA GLN A 54 -10.45 -10.25 3.46
C GLN A 54 -11.07 -9.24 4.41
N GLU A 55 -12.39 -9.32 4.63
CA GLU A 55 -13.08 -8.47 5.60
C GLU A 55 -12.60 -8.72 7.03
N GLU A 56 -12.35 -9.98 7.40
CA GLU A 56 -11.79 -10.32 8.71
C GLU A 56 -10.39 -9.76 8.91
N LYS A 57 -9.51 -9.87 7.92
CA LYS A 57 -8.16 -9.29 8.00
C LYS A 57 -8.19 -7.77 8.14
N ILE A 58 -9.14 -7.09 7.50
CA ILE A 58 -9.35 -5.65 7.68
C ILE A 58 -9.86 -5.36 9.09
N ARG A 59 -10.83 -6.13 9.59
CA ARG A 59 -11.35 -6.00 10.96
C ARG A 59 -10.27 -6.21 12.02
N GLN A 60 -9.36 -7.15 11.79
CA GLN A 60 -8.21 -7.43 12.66
C GLN A 60 -7.08 -6.39 12.53
N GLY A 61 -7.22 -5.38 11.68
CA GLY A 61 -6.23 -4.31 11.53
C GLY A 61 -4.96 -4.74 10.80
N TYR A 62 -4.96 -5.90 10.14
CA TYR A 62 -3.76 -6.48 9.52
C TYR A 62 -3.11 -5.57 8.46
N TYR A 63 -3.89 -4.68 7.83
CA TYR A 63 -3.46 -3.88 6.68
C TYR A 63 -3.17 -2.40 6.99
N GLY A 64 -3.24 -1.96 8.25
CA GLY A 64 -3.06 -0.55 8.61
C GLY A 64 -4.13 0.36 8.00
N ASN A 65 -3.93 1.69 8.05
CA ASN A 65 -4.90 2.64 7.52
C ASN A 65 -4.86 2.64 5.97
N PRO A 66 -5.96 2.28 5.27
CA PRO A 66 -5.96 2.16 3.81
C PRO A 66 -5.94 3.52 3.09
N ASN A 67 -6.19 4.62 3.82
CA ASN A 67 -5.91 5.99 3.39
C ASN A 67 -4.85 6.56 4.34
N PRO A 68 -3.55 6.29 4.11
CA PRO A 68 -2.52 7.00 4.86
C PRO A 68 -2.68 8.50 4.60
N GLU A 69 -2.65 9.29 5.66
CA GLU A 69 -2.58 10.74 5.51
C GLU A 69 -1.36 11.08 4.63
N PRO A 70 -1.49 12.05 3.70
CA PRO A 70 -0.33 12.51 2.96
C PRO A 70 0.77 12.91 3.95
N PRO A 71 2.04 12.55 3.69
CA PRO A 71 3.12 12.91 4.59
C PRO A 71 3.06 14.41 4.86
N LYS A 72 3.09 14.78 6.14
CA LYS A 72 3.08 16.20 6.53
C LYS A 72 4.18 16.94 5.77
N PRO A 73 3.94 18.20 5.36
CA PRO A 73 4.97 19.01 4.72
C PRO A 73 6.23 18.94 5.57
N ILE A 74 7.32 18.48 4.97
CA ILE A 74 8.60 18.44 5.67
C ILE A 74 9.02 19.89 5.87
N ASP A 75 9.30 20.26 7.11
CA ASP A 75 9.88 21.57 7.42
C ASP A 75 11.19 21.74 6.61
N PRO A 76 11.28 22.72 5.70
CA PRO A 76 12.41 22.87 4.79
C PRO A 76 13.73 23.07 5.53
N ASP A 77 13.72 23.68 6.72
CA ASP A 77 14.94 23.94 7.48
C ASP A 77 15.44 22.67 8.15
N LYS A 78 14.53 21.85 8.70
CA LYS A 78 14.85 20.53 9.24
C LYS A 78 15.39 19.60 8.15
N HIS A 79 14.76 19.60 6.97
CA HIS A 79 15.20 18.79 5.84
C HIS A 79 16.62 19.15 5.36
N ARG A 80 16.97 20.43 5.37
CA ARG A 80 18.33 20.90 5.03
C ARG A 80 19.37 20.43 6.04
N GLN A 81 19.04 20.48 7.33
CA GLN A 81 19.91 19.98 8.41
C GLN A 81 20.15 18.47 8.28
N ASP A 82 19.08 17.70 8.05
CA ASP A 82 19.16 16.25 7.87
C ASP A 82 20.04 15.88 6.66
N ILE A 83 19.89 16.58 5.54
CA ILE A 83 20.74 16.39 4.35
C ILE A 83 22.21 16.76 4.66
N GLY A 84 22.44 17.85 5.41
CA GLY A 84 23.77 18.26 5.84
C GLY A 84 24.47 17.19 6.67
N ALA A 85 23.79 16.71 7.72
CA ALA A 85 24.29 15.66 8.60
C ALA A 85 24.61 14.36 7.85
N LEU A 86 23.75 13.95 6.90
CA LEU A 86 24.00 12.78 6.06
C LEU A 86 25.24 12.96 5.16
N LYS A 87 25.42 14.15 4.57
CA LYS A 87 26.62 14.45 3.77
C LYS A 87 27.89 14.40 4.61
N GLU A 88 27.86 14.96 5.81
CA GLU A 88 28.99 14.94 6.74
C GLU A 88 29.33 13.52 7.19
N TYR A 89 28.32 12.72 7.55
CA TYR A 89 28.52 11.32 7.90
C TYR A 89 29.13 10.51 6.75
N LEU A 90 28.65 10.70 5.52
CA LEU A 90 29.21 10.04 4.34
C LEU A 90 30.64 10.50 4.06
N ALA A 91 30.95 11.79 4.24
CA ALA A 91 32.29 12.32 4.09
C ALA A 91 33.25 11.75 5.15
N TYR A 92 32.82 11.69 6.41
CA TYR A 92 33.56 11.06 7.50
C TYR A 92 33.84 9.59 7.21
N ARG A 93 32.81 8.84 6.81
CA ARG A 93 32.93 7.43 6.45
C ARG A 93 33.92 7.21 5.30
N ARG A 94 33.87 8.03 4.24
CA ARG A 94 34.85 7.97 3.14
C ARG A 94 36.27 8.24 3.61
N ARG A 95 36.48 9.21 4.51
CA ARG A 95 37.81 9.49 5.10
C ARG A 95 38.32 8.32 5.92
N LYS A 96 37.45 7.70 6.73
CA LYS A 96 37.75 6.49 7.51
C LYS A 96 38.14 5.32 6.60
N GLU A 97 37.38 5.08 5.53
CA GLU A 97 37.66 4.00 4.57
C GLU A 97 38.96 4.24 3.79
N LYS A 98 39.27 5.50 3.42
CA LYS A 98 40.54 5.87 2.78
C LYS A 98 41.73 5.72 3.73
N ALA A 99 41.58 6.13 4.99
CA ALA A 99 42.61 5.96 6.02
C ALA A 99 42.88 4.47 6.34
N ALA A 100 41.87 3.61 6.19
CA ALA A 100 41.99 2.17 6.34
C ALA A 100 42.47 1.45 5.06
N GLY A 101 42.78 2.17 3.97
CA GLY A 101 43.23 1.59 2.69
C GLY A 101 42.17 0.79 1.92
N LEU A 102 40.90 0.89 2.31
CA LEU A 102 39.77 0.15 1.71
C LEU A 102 39.18 0.86 0.48
N ARG A 103 39.57 2.11 0.22
CA ARG A 103 39.23 2.88 -0.98
C ARG A 103 40.48 3.64 -1.48
N PRO A 104 40.73 3.69 -2.80
CA PRO A 104 41.82 4.47 -3.38
C PRO A 104 41.70 5.99 -3.11
#